data_AF-A0A7C2QVN5-F1
#
_entry.id   AF-A0A7C2QVN5-F1
#
_cell.length_a   1.000
_cell.length_b   1.000
_cell.length_c   1.000
_cell.angle_alpha   90.00
_cell.angle_beta   90.00
_cell.angle_gamma   90.00
#
_symmetry.space_group_name_H-M   'P 1'
#
loop_
_entity.id
_entity.type
_entity.pdbx_description
1 polymer ?
#
loop_
_entity_poly.entity_id
_entity_poly.type
_entity_poly.pdbx_seq_one_letter_code
_entity_poly.pdbx_strand_id
1 'polypeptide(L)'
;MERTSGRAAVPSWVIFWTGKRGSASHMTEEISITQFLARSATIPVIDVRSPSEYSRGHIPGAVNIPLFDDHERKVVGTQYKKVNRETATLSALEFAGKKLASMARDGQKIAGSRKELLLHCWRGGMRSKSMAWLFETLGLTCFVLEGGYRAYRRHLREALKNPLRLNVIGGRTGSGKTELLHYLRQEGAQVVDLEGLANHKGSAFGSLGEAGQPTTEQFENDLHRQLSQLDPAGEIWIEDESRNIGRCVIPEEIYSQMLESEVLFLDIPREERARHIVTHYASYDPEQLRSCILKIERKLGGDRTRDALDFLERKDFFSAVMITLQYYDKSYLYSLEKNHGKYRMIPSDRVDPVKNAVRIHQYLQTAHDDLA
;
A
#
# COMPACT_ATOMS: atom_id res chain seq x y z
N MET A 1 -44.24 -56.50 -38.22
CA MET A 1 -44.46 -56.48 -36.77
C MET A 1 -43.15 -56.85 -36.09
N GLU A 2 -42.50 -56.08 -35.23
CA GLU A 2 -42.48 -54.64 -34.95
C GLU A 2 -41.15 -54.50 -34.16
N ARG A 3 -40.19 -53.75 -34.68
CA ARG A 3 -38.90 -53.52 -34.01
C ARG A 3 -39.09 -52.39 -33.00
N THR A 4 -39.20 -52.73 -31.71
CA THR A 4 -39.21 -51.73 -30.63
C THR A 4 -37.78 -51.28 -30.34
N SER A 5 -37.44 -50.08 -30.83
CA SER A 5 -36.20 -49.37 -30.51
C SER A 5 -36.31 -48.73 -29.13
N GLY A 6 -35.59 -49.27 -28.15
CA GLY A 6 -35.37 -48.61 -26.86
C GLY A 6 -34.46 -47.40 -27.07
N ARG A 7 -35.02 -46.18 -27.02
CA ARG A 7 -34.23 -44.96 -26.84
C ARG A 7 -33.72 -44.92 -25.40
N ALA A 8 -32.42 -45.18 -25.23
CA ALA A 8 -31.73 -44.89 -23.99
C ALA A 8 -31.87 -43.40 -23.65
N ALA A 9 -32.23 -43.10 -22.40
CA ALA A 9 -32.27 -41.74 -21.88
C ALA A 9 -30.87 -41.13 -21.99
N VAL A 10 -30.77 -40.01 -22.69
CA VAL A 10 -29.51 -39.31 -22.89
C VAL A 10 -29.15 -38.57 -21.59
N PRO A 11 -27.96 -38.80 -21.00
CA PRO A 11 -27.53 -38.12 -19.78
C PRO A 11 -27.50 -36.60 -19.95
N SER A 12 -27.84 -35.86 -18.88
CA SER A 12 -28.01 -34.39 -18.90
C SER A 12 -26.80 -33.59 -19.41
N TRP A 13 -25.59 -34.17 -19.44
CA TRP A 13 -24.39 -33.53 -19.97
C TRP A 13 -24.38 -33.41 -21.50
N VAL A 14 -25.16 -34.21 -22.25
CA VAL A 14 -25.25 -34.12 -23.71
C VAL A 14 -26.05 -32.89 -24.18
N ILE A 15 -26.86 -32.30 -23.29
CA ILE A 15 -27.67 -31.11 -23.61
C ILE A 15 -26.80 -29.87 -23.85
N PHE A 16 -25.56 -29.84 -23.34
CA PHE A 16 -24.64 -28.70 -23.46
C PHE A 16 -24.21 -28.39 -24.91
N TRP A 17 -24.37 -29.33 -25.86
CA TRP A 17 -23.99 -29.18 -27.27
C TRP A 17 -25.17 -28.97 -28.26
N THR A 18 -26.41 -28.83 -27.78
CA THR A 18 -27.60 -28.78 -28.66
C THR A 18 -28.38 -27.46 -28.65
N GLY A 19 -27.81 -26.41 -28.07
CA GLY A 19 -28.18 -25.02 -28.40
C GLY A 19 -29.68 -24.69 -28.33
N LYS A 20 -30.34 -24.88 -27.18
CA LYS A 20 -31.67 -24.29 -26.94
C LYS A 20 -31.84 -23.66 -25.55
N ARG A 21 -31.70 -22.32 -25.58
CA ARG A 21 -32.20 -21.22 -24.71
C ARG A 21 -31.63 -21.18 -23.27
N GLY A 22 -31.13 -20.05 -22.77
CA GLY A 22 -31.43 -18.66 -23.13
C GLY A 22 -30.32 -17.88 -23.83
N SER A 23 -30.75 -17.07 -24.79
CA SER A 23 -29.98 -15.97 -25.35
C SER A 23 -29.88 -14.86 -24.31
N ALA A 24 -28.78 -14.85 -23.56
CA ALA A 24 -28.16 -13.60 -23.17
C ALA A 24 -26.77 -13.65 -23.79
N SER A 25 -26.56 -12.88 -24.84
CA SER A 25 -25.21 -12.47 -25.21
C SER A 25 -24.69 -11.68 -24.01
N HIS A 26 -24.07 -12.36 -23.05
CA HIS A 26 -23.35 -11.71 -21.96
C HIS A 26 -22.13 -11.05 -22.60
N MET A 27 -22.34 -9.86 -23.16
CA MET A 27 -21.25 -8.93 -23.40
C MET A 27 -20.79 -8.51 -22.02
N THR A 28 -19.60 -8.96 -21.64
CA THR A 28 -18.93 -8.50 -20.42
C THR A 28 -19.05 -6.99 -20.29
N GLU A 29 -19.65 -6.53 -19.20
CA GLU A 29 -19.88 -5.11 -18.96
C GLU A 29 -18.55 -4.43 -18.61
N GLU A 30 -18.16 -3.44 -19.40
CA GLU A 30 -17.04 -2.56 -19.08
C GLU A 30 -17.55 -1.41 -18.23
N ILE A 31 -16.88 -1.15 -17.10
CA ILE A 31 -17.26 -0.10 -16.16
C ILE A 31 -16.12 0.90 -15.95
N SER A 32 -16.52 2.15 -15.72
CA SER A 32 -15.58 3.24 -15.42
C SER A 32 -14.86 3.02 -14.09
N ILE A 33 -13.75 3.72 -13.88
CA ILE A 33 -12.99 3.64 -12.62
C ILE A 33 -13.83 4.00 -11.39
N THR A 34 -14.68 5.02 -11.48
CA THR A 34 -15.55 5.44 -10.37
C THR A 34 -16.55 4.35 -10.00
N GLN A 35 -17.20 3.74 -10.99
CA GLN A 35 -18.12 2.61 -10.76
C GLN A 35 -17.39 1.39 -10.23
N PHE A 36 -16.19 1.10 -10.74
CA PHE A 36 -15.37 -0.02 -10.31
C PHE A 36 -14.98 0.10 -8.85
N LEU A 37 -14.48 1.26 -8.42
CA LEU A 37 -14.11 1.50 -7.02
C LEU A 37 -15.33 1.41 -6.09
N ALA A 38 -16.46 2.02 -6.47
CA ALA A 38 -17.69 1.92 -5.68
C ALA A 38 -18.15 0.46 -5.49
N ARG A 39 -18.15 -0.34 -6.56
CA ARG A 39 -18.53 -1.76 -6.50
C ARG A 39 -17.50 -2.61 -5.74
N SER A 40 -16.22 -2.22 -5.74
CA SER A 40 -15.15 -2.97 -5.06
C SER A 40 -15.31 -3.03 -3.54
N ALA A 41 -16.15 -2.18 -2.95
CA ALA A 41 -16.51 -2.23 -1.54
C ALA A 41 -17.24 -3.54 -1.16
N THR A 42 -17.95 -4.17 -2.10
CA THR A 42 -18.78 -5.36 -1.84
C THR A 42 -18.53 -6.52 -2.79
N ILE A 43 -17.97 -6.25 -3.97
CA ILE A 43 -17.68 -7.24 -5.01
C ILE A 43 -16.17 -7.52 -5.03
N PRO A 44 -15.74 -8.80 -4.96
CA PRO A 44 -14.33 -9.15 -5.06
C PRO A 44 -13.68 -8.68 -6.36
N VAL A 45 -12.45 -8.19 -6.25
CA VAL A 45 -11.62 -7.75 -7.38
C VAL A 45 -10.63 -8.84 -7.76
N ILE A 46 -10.60 -9.22 -9.04
CA ILE A 46 -9.68 -10.19 -9.63
C ILE A 46 -8.67 -9.46 -10.52
N ASP A 47 -7.40 -9.54 -10.14
CA ASP A 47 -6.28 -9.14 -11.00
C ASP A 47 -5.83 -10.34 -11.83
N VAL A 48 -5.99 -10.26 -13.15
CA VAL A 48 -5.61 -11.36 -14.06
C VAL A 48 -4.22 -11.20 -14.66
N ARG A 49 -3.44 -10.23 -14.19
CA ARG A 49 -2.03 -10.04 -14.57
C ARG A 49 -1.15 -11.16 -13.98
N SER A 50 0.09 -11.26 -14.47
CA SER A 50 1.00 -12.28 -13.96
C SER A 50 1.41 -12.00 -12.50
N PRO A 51 1.90 -13.01 -11.76
CA PRO A 51 2.28 -12.84 -10.36
C PRO A 51 3.29 -11.72 -10.11
N SER A 52 4.29 -11.52 -10.99
CA SER A 52 5.23 -10.40 -10.87
C SER A 52 4.61 -9.02 -11.14
N GLU A 53 3.64 -8.94 -12.07
CA GLU A 53 2.88 -7.70 -12.32
C GLU A 53 2.02 -7.34 -11.10
N TYR A 54 1.45 -8.34 -10.41
CA TYR A 54 0.63 -8.18 -9.20
C TYR A 54 1.47 -7.83 -7.96
N SER A 55 2.57 -8.55 -7.72
CA SER A 55 3.45 -8.33 -6.56
C SER A 55 4.18 -6.99 -6.60
N ARG A 56 4.42 -6.46 -7.81
CA ARG A 56 4.93 -5.10 -7.98
C ARG A 56 3.94 -4.03 -7.52
N GLY A 57 2.64 -4.27 -7.63
CA GLY A 57 1.60 -3.33 -7.23
C GLY A 57 0.25 -3.73 -7.81
N HIS A 58 -0.78 -3.74 -6.98
CA HIS A 58 -2.16 -4.12 -7.34
C HIS A 58 -3.19 -3.23 -6.63
N ILE A 59 -4.44 -3.25 -7.12
CA ILE A 59 -5.54 -2.55 -6.44
C ILE A 59 -5.70 -3.20 -5.06
N PRO A 60 -5.67 -2.45 -3.95
CA PRO A 60 -5.73 -3.06 -2.63
C PRO A 60 -6.99 -3.89 -2.44
N GLY A 61 -6.84 -5.08 -1.86
CA GLY A 61 -7.93 -6.05 -1.70
C GLY A 61 -8.21 -6.91 -2.94
N ALA A 62 -7.54 -6.67 -4.07
CA ALA A 62 -7.62 -7.57 -5.23
C ALA A 62 -7.01 -8.95 -4.93
N VAL A 63 -7.51 -9.98 -5.60
CA VAL A 63 -6.97 -11.34 -5.57
C VAL A 63 -6.41 -11.68 -6.94
N ASN A 64 -5.20 -12.25 -6.99
CA ASN A 64 -4.58 -12.61 -8.26
C ASN A 64 -5.07 -13.99 -8.76
N ILE A 65 -5.77 -14.00 -9.91
CA ILE A 65 -6.00 -15.22 -10.71
C ILE A 65 -5.33 -14.99 -12.06
N PRO A 66 -4.03 -15.30 -12.19
CA PRO A 66 -3.26 -14.94 -13.37
C PRO A 66 -3.72 -15.74 -14.59
N LEU A 67 -4.05 -15.05 -15.70
CA LEU A 67 -4.26 -15.72 -16.99
C LEU A 67 -2.97 -16.40 -17.47
N PHE A 68 -1.83 -15.77 -17.21
CA PHE A 68 -0.49 -16.26 -17.54
C PHE A 68 0.42 -16.14 -16.33
N ASP A 69 1.28 -17.14 -16.11
CA ASP A 69 2.43 -16.97 -15.23
C ASP A 69 3.48 -16.02 -15.83
N ASP A 70 4.55 -15.72 -15.10
CA ASP A 70 5.56 -14.76 -15.54
C ASP A 70 6.31 -15.20 -16.80
N HIS A 71 6.56 -16.50 -16.97
CA HIS A 71 7.23 -17.04 -18.14
C HIS A 71 6.32 -16.98 -19.36
N GLU A 72 5.10 -17.51 -19.25
CA GLU A 72 4.08 -17.47 -20.31
C GLU A 72 3.77 -16.03 -20.73
N ARG A 73 3.64 -15.12 -19.75
CA ARG A 73 3.42 -13.69 -19.98
C ARG A 73 4.55 -13.05 -20.79
N LYS A 74 5.79 -13.49 -20.59
CA LYS A 74 6.97 -13.04 -21.35
C LYS A 74 6.94 -13.57 -22.78
N VAL A 75 6.61 -14.86 -22.96
CA VAL A 75 6.49 -15.50 -24.28
C VAL A 75 5.40 -14.82 -25.12
N VAL A 76 4.16 -14.80 -24.64
CA VAL A 76 3.00 -14.20 -25.33
C VAL A 76 3.26 -12.72 -25.60
N GLY A 77 3.82 -11.99 -24.63
CA GLY A 77 4.13 -10.57 -24.79
C GLY A 77 5.20 -10.30 -25.85
N THR A 78 6.17 -11.20 -25.99
CA THR A 78 7.25 -11.08 -26.98
C THR A 78 6.74 -11.41 -28.37
N GLN A 79 5.97 -12.49 -28.54
CA GLN A 79 5.35 -12.83 -29.84
C GLN A 79 4.42 -11.72 -30.32
N TYR A 80 3.60 -11.15 -29.43
CA TYR A 80 2.69 -10.06 -29.78
C TYR A 80 3.43 -8.83 -30.31
N LYS A 81 4.61 -8.52 -29.74
CA LYS A 81 5.42 -7.36 -30.14
C LYS A 81 6.32 -7.61 -31.35
N LYS A 82 6.90 -8.81 -31.45
CA LYS A 82 8.02 -9.11 -32.37
C LYS A 82 7.64 -9.99 -33.55
N VAL A 83 6.52 -10.72 -33.48
CA VAL A 83 6.12 -11.69 -34.51
C VAL A 83 4.83 -11.19 -35.18
N ASN A 84 3.67 -11.56 -34.65
CA ASN A 84 2.37 -11.07 -35.08
C ASN A 84 1.30 -11.41 -34.01
N ARG A 85 0.10 -10.85 -34.18
CA ARG A 85 -1.01 -11.03 -33.25
C ARG A 85 -1.56 -12.46 -33.24
N GLU A 86 -1.56 -13.14 -34.38
CA GLU A 86 -2.14 -14.48 -34.54
C GLU A 86 -1.34 -15.53 -33.76
N THR A 87 -0.02 -15.58 -33.95
CA THR A 87 0.87 -16.49 -33.23
C THR A 87 0.82 -16.28 -31.72
N ALA A 88 0.75 -15.02 -31.28
CA ALA A 88 0.60 -14.68 -29.86
C ALA A 88 -0.75 -15.15 -29.30
N THR A 89 -1.82 -15.09 -30.11
CA THR A 89 -3.16 -15.55 -29.74
C THR A 89 -3.20 -17.08 -29.62
N LEU A 90 -2.60 -17.81 -30.57
CA LEU A 90 -2.51 -19.27 -30.50
C LEU A 90 -1.74 -19.73 -29.26
N SER A 91 -0.56 -19.16 -29.01
CA SER A 91 0.23 -19.50 -27.82
C SER A 91 -0.51 -19.16 -26.52
N ALA A 92 -1.23 -18.02 -26.48
CA ALA A 92 -2.08 -17.65 -25.36
C ALA A 92 -3.18 -18.69 -25.09
N LEU A 93 -3.83 -19.20 -26.15
CA LEU A 93 -4.85 -20.24 -26.02
C LEU A 93 -4.27 -21.56 -25.51
N GLU A 94 -3.08 -21.96 -26.00
CA GLU A 94 -2.40 -23.17 -25.52
C GLU A 94 -2.03 -23.10 -24.03
N PHE A 95 -1.51 -21.95 -23.58
CA PHE A 95 -1.17 -21.75 -22.16
C PHE A 95 -2.43 -21.68 -21.28
N ALA A 96 -3.42 -20.88 -21.69
CA ALA A 96 -4.65 -20.72 -20.92
C ALA A 96 -5.46 -22.03 -20.87
N GLY A 97 -5.55 -22.76 -21.98
CA GLY A 97 -6.31 -24.01 -22.13
C GLY A 97 -5.98 -25.05 -21.06
N LYS A 98 -4.70 -25.17 -20.70
CA LYS A 98 -4.22 -26.10 -19.66
C LYS A 98 -4.72 -25.76 -18.25
N LYS A 99 -5.18 -24.52 -18.02
CA LYS A 99 -5.49 -23.95 -16.70
C LYS A 99 -6.93 -23.44 -16.58
N LEU A 100 -7.76 -23.52 -17.63
CA LEU A 100 -9.11 -22.97 -17.61
C LEU A 100 -9.95 -23.54 -16.46
N ALA A 101 -9.90 -24.86 -16.24
CA ALA A 101 -10.70 -25.51 -15.20
C ALA A 101 -10.27 -25.16 -13.76
N SER A 102 -8.98 -24.87 -13.52
CA SER A 102 -8.54 -24.38 -12.20
C SER A 102 -8.96 -22.93 -12.00
N MET A 103 -8.70 -22.06 -12.97
CA MET A 103 -9.09 -20.65 -12.92
C MET A 103 -10.60 -20.48 -12.70
N ALA A 104 -11.42 -21.26 -13.42
CA ALA A 104 -12.86 -21.34 -13.26
C ALA A 104 -13.31 -21.62 -11.82
N ARG A 105 -12.72 -22.64 -11.18
CA ARG A 105 -13.01 -23.02 -9.79
C ARG A 105 -12.60 -21.94 -8.81
N ASP A 106 -11.44 -21.33 -9.02
CA ASP A 106 -10.95 -20.24 -8.17
C ASP A 106 -11.88 -19.02 -8.26
N GLY A 107 -12.31 -18.65 -9.47
CA GLY A 107 -13.28 -17.57 -9.69
C GLY A 107 -14.61 -17.82 -9.00
N GLN A 108 -15.19 -19.02 -9.13
CA GLN A 108 -16.43 -19.38 -8.43
C GLN A 108 -16.29 -19.32 -6.91
N LYS A 109 -15.17 -19.80 -6.38
CA LYS A 109 -14.90 -19.78 -4.94
C LYS A 109 -14.85 -18.34 -4.41
N ILE A 110 -14.17 -17.44 -5.13
CA ILE A 110 -14.05 -16.04 -4.73
C ILE A 110 -15.38 -15.29 -4.88
N ALA A 111 -16.12 -15.53 -5.96
CA ALA A 111 -17.42 -14.89 -6.21
C ALA A 111 -18.45 -15.22 -5.12
N GLY A 112 -18.30 -16.37 -4.46
CA GLY A 112 -19.13 -16.79 -3.34
C GLY A 112 -20.61 -16.81 -3.68
N SER A 113 -21.46 -16.41 -2.72
CA SER A 113 -22.92 -16.38 -2.89
C SER A 113 -23.41 -15.27 -3.82
N ARG A 114 -22.65 -14.17 -3.97
CA ARG A 114 -23.01 -13.04 -4.82
C ARG A 114 -22.92 -13.37 -6.31
N LYS A 115 -22.05 -14.31 -6.68
CA LYS A 115 -21.78 -14.68 -8.08
C LYS A 115 -21.35 -13.50 -8.96
N GLU A 116 -20.72 -12.49 -8.35
CA GLU A 116 -20.24 -11.29 -9.03
C GLU A 116 -18.72 -11.17 -8.88
N LEU A 117 -18.05 -10.73 -9.95
CA LEU A 117 -16.62 -10.47 -9.95
C LEU A 117 -16.31 -9.16 -10.68
N LEU A 118 -15.42 -8.37 -10.09
CA LEU A 118 -14.75 -7.27 -10.76
C LEU A 118 -13.42 -7.79 -11.32
N LEU A 119 -13.10 -7.49 -12.57
CA LEU A 119 -11.87 -7.95 -13.20
C LEU A 119 -11.07 -6.78 -13.76
N HIS A 120 -9.75 -6.90 -13.68
CA HIS A 120 -8.88 -6.03 -14.45
C HIS A 120 -7.62 -6.76 -14.91
N CYS A 121 -7.05 -6.23 -16.00
CA CYS A 121 -5.66 -6.50 -16.36
C CYS A 121 -4.92 -5.16 -16.44
N TRP A 122 -3.76 -5.09 -17.10
CA TRP A 122 -3.02 -3.83 -17.23
C TRP A 122 -3.81 -2.71 -17.94
N ARG A 123 -4.60 -3.05 -18.98
CA ARG A 123 -5.30 -2.08 -19.85
C ARG A 123 -6.81 -2.33 -20.03
N GLY A 124 -7.40 -3.26 -19.29
CA GLY A 124 -8.81 -3.64 -19.49
C GLY A 124 -9.08 -4.32 -20.84
N GLY A 125 -8.06 -4.89 -21.47
CA GLY A 125 -8.14 -5.50 -22.80
C GLY A 125 -8.46 -7.00 -22.77
N MET A 126 -7.96 -7.71 -23.78
CA MET A 126 -8.28 -9.13 -24.03
C MET A 126 -8.05 -10.04 -22.82
N ARG A 127 -7.00 -9.82 -22.01
CA ARG A 127 -6.72 -10.69 -20.83
C ARG A 127 -7.88 -10.71 -19.83
N SER A 128 -8.37 -9.54 -19.43
CA SER A 128 -9.49 -9.45 -18.48
C SER A 128 -10.82 -9.86 -19.11
N LYS A 129 -11.04 -9.54 -20.40
CA LYS A 129 -12.25 -9.94 -21.13
C LYS A 129 -12.33 -11.46 -21.35
N SER A 130 -11.22 -12.13 -21.66
CA SER A 130 -11.17 -13.59 -21.80
C SER A 130 -11.43 -14.30 -20.48
N MET A 131 -10.91 -13.77 -19.36
CA MET A 131 -11.18 -14.31 -18.04
C MET A 131 -12.62 -14.06 -17.59
N ALA A 132 -13.18 -12.89 -17.89
CA ALA A 132 -14.59 -12.60 -17.65
C ALA A 132 -15.50 -13.56 -18.43
N TRP A 133 -15.22 -13.78 -19.72
CA TRP A 133 -15.95 -14.77 -20.52
C TRP A 133 -15.91 -16.16 -19.90
N LEU A 134 -14.74 -16.63 -19.44
CA LEU A 134 -14.61 -17.92 -18.76
C LEU A 134 -15.53 -18.00 -17.53
N PHE A 135 -15.52 -16.96 -16.69
CA PHE A 135 -16.36 -16.89 -15.50
C PHE A 135 -17.86 -16.80 -15.81
N GLU A 136 -18.23 -16.06 -16.86
CA GLU A 136 -19.60 -15.97 -17.35
C GLU A 136 -20.12 -17.31 -17.88
N THR A 137 -19.26 -18.18 -18.45
CA THR A 137 -19.67 -19.56 -18.82
C THR A 137 -20.13 -20.40 -17.63
N LEU A 138 -19.77 -19.99 -16.41
CA LEU A 138 -20.17 -20.62 -15.15
C LEU A 138 -21.35 -19.92 -14.48
N GLY A 139 -21.96 -18.93 -15.15
CA GLY A 139 -23.07 -18.14 -14.63
C GLY A 139 -22.65 -17.08 -13.61
N LEU A 140 -21.39 -16.62 -13.64
CA LEU A 140 -20.94 -15.47 -12.86
C LEU A 140 -21.18 -14.17 -13.64
N THR A 141 -21.62 -13.12 -12.95
CA THR A 141 -21.71 -11.78 -13.50
C THR A 141 -20.35 -11.09 -13.38
N CYS A 142 -19.78 -10.66 -14.49
CA CYS A 142 -18.44 -10.08 -14.52
C CYS A 142 -18.47 -8.64 -15.00
N PHE A 143 -17.67 -7.79 -14.35
CA PHE A 143 -17.47 -6.39 -14.76
C PHE A 143 -15.98 -6.13 -14.95
N VAL A 144 -15.60 -5.55 -16.10
CA VAL A 144 -14.19 -5.27 -16.42
C VAL A 144 -13.88 -3.79 -16.24
N LEU A 145 -12.80 -3.47 -15.53
CA LEU A 145 -12.31 -2.10 -15.42
C LEU A 145 -11.85 -1.57 -16.78
N GLU A 146 -12.55 -0.55 -17.29
CA GLU A 146 -12.14 0.17 -18.49
C GLU A 146 -10.74 0.77 -18.30
N GLY A 147 -9.84 0.53 -19.26
CA GLY A 147 -8.45 0.99 -19.17
C GLY A 147 -7.59 0.26 -18.12
N GLY A 148 -8.17 -0.68 -17.36
CA GLY A 148 -7.50 -1.59 -16.42
C GLY A 148 -6.74 -0.89 -15.30
N TYR A 149 -5.74 -1.59 -14.74
CA TYR A 149 -4.90 -1.07 -13.66
C TYR A 149 -4.19 0.24 -14.03
N ARG A 150 -3.91 0.50 -15.32
CA ARG A 150 -3.40 1.80 -15.77
C ARG A 150 -4.41 2.94 -15.53
N ALA A 151 -5.70 2.70 -15.72
CA ALA A 151 -6.74 3.69 -15.41
C ALA A 151 -6.81 3.95 -13.90
N TYR A 152 -6.76 2.90 -13.09
CA TYR A 152 -6.66 3.01 -11.62
C TYR A 152 -5.47 3.87 -11.19
N ARG A 153 -4.26 3.59 -11.70
CA ARG A 153 -3.05 4.36 -11.37
C ARG A 153 -3.11 5.83 -11.80
N ARG A 154 -3.82 6.12 -12.89
CA ARG A 154 -4.06 7.50 -13.33
C ARG A 154 -5.04 8.20 -12.40
N HIS A 155 -6.16 7.56 -12.08
CA HIS A 155 -7.16 8.07 -11.15
C HIS A 155 -6.53 8.39 -9.79
N LEU A 156 -5.71 7.48 -9.27
CA LEU A 156 -4.93 7.66 -8.06
C LEU A 156 -4.10 8.97 -8.10
N ARG A 157 -3.28 9.14 -9.14
CA ARG A 157 -2.41 10.34 -9.24
C ARG A 157 -3.20 11.64 -9.35
N GLU A 158 -4.32 11.63 -10.07
CA GLU A 158 -5.19 12.80 -10.13
C GLU A 158 -5.85 13.08 -8.77
N ALA A 159 -6.29 12.05 -8.05
CA ALA A 159 -6.90 12.20 -6.74
C ALA A 159 -5.94 12.78 -5.68
N LEU A 160 -4.65 12.43 -5.74
CA LEU A 160 -3.63 12.94 -4.82
C LEU A 160 -3.30 14.43 -5.01
N LYS A 161 -3.71 15.04 -6.15
CA LYS A 161 -3.55 16.49 -6.38
C LYS A 161 -4.58 17.33 -5.64
N ASN A 162 -5.66 16.72 -5.16
CA ASN A 162 -6.69 17.46 -4.44
C ASN A 162 -6.09 17.98 -3.12
N PRO A 163 -6.31 19.27 -2.78
CA PRO A 163 -5.80 19.84 -1.53
C PRO A 163 -6.32 19.08 -0.31
N LEU A 164 -5.40 18.73 0.59
CA LEU A 164 -5.67 18.11 1.88
C LEU A 164 -5.44 19.13 2.98
N ARG A 165 -6.26 19.09 4.04
CA ARG A 165 -6.04 19.88 5.26
C ARG A 165 -5.10 19.10 6.18
N LEU A 166 -3.80 19.23 5.95
CA LEU A 166 -2.80 18.47 6.69
C LEU A 166 -2.37 19.18 7.99
N ASN A 167 -2.42 18.45 9.09
CA ASN A 167 -1.72 18.78 10.33
C ASN A 167 -0.47 17.90 10.42
N VAL A 168 0.70 18.48 10.21
CA VAL A 168 1.96 17.74 10.12
C VAL A 168 2.64 17.69 11.49
N ILE A 169 2.86 16.49 12.02
CA ILE A 169 3.56 16.27 13.29
C ILE A 169 5.05 16.08 13.02
N GLY A 170 5.84 17.07 13.44
CA GLY A 170 7.30 17.04 13.42
C GLY A 170 7.90 16.53 14.72
N GLY A 171 9.15 16.10 14.68
CA GLY A 171 9.88 15.67 15.88
C GLY A 171 11.11 14.85 15.55
N ARG A 172 12.14 15.00 16.38
CA ARG A 172 13.38 14.21 16.27
C ARG A 172 13.10 12.72 16.52
N THR A 173 14.02 11.87 16.05
CA THR A 173 13.96 10.43 16.30
C THR A 173 13.81 10.13 17.79
N GLY A 174 12.85 9.27 18.13
CA GLY A 174 12.50 8.92 19.49
C GLY A 174 11.47 9.83 20.16
N SER A 175 10.95 10.88 19.50
CA SER A 175 9.93 11.78 20.07
C SER A 175 8.52 11.16 20.23
N GLY A 176 8.29 9.94 19.76
CA GLY A 176 6.99 9.26 19.91
C GLY A 176 5.88 9.79 18.99
N LYS A 177 6.24 10.14 17.74
CA LYS A 177 5.29 10.68 16.74
C LYS A 177 4.23 9.65 16.37
N THR A 178 4.65 8.41 16.12
CA THR A 178 3.79 7.29 15.72
C THR A 178 2.77 6.96 16.82
N GLU A 179 3.20 6.92 18.08
CA GLU A 179 2.34 6.70 19.24
C GLU A 179 1.30 7.82 19.39
N LEU A 180 1.71 9.07 19.18
CA LEU A 180 0.79 10.20 19.17
C LEU A 180 -0.23 10.11 18.03
N LEU A 181 0.20 9.81 16.81
CA LEU A 181 -0.71 9.62 15.67
C LEU A 181 -1.72 8.50 15.93
N HIS A 182 -1.29 7.39 16.53
CA HIS A 182 -2.20 6.32 16.93
C HIS A 182 -3.20 6.74 18.01
N TYR A 183 -2.74 7.49 19.00
CA TYR A 183 -3.64 8.05 20.02
C TYR A 183 -4.68 8.99 19.41
N LEU A 184 -4.28 9.91 18.53
CA LEU A 184 -5.20 10.81 17.83
C LEU A 184 -6.25 10.03 17.02
N ARG A 185 -5.85 8.93 16.36
CA ARG A 185 -6.77 8.04 15.65
C ARG A 185 -7.80 7.40 16.60
N GLN A 186 -7.37 6.98 17.79
CA GLN A 186 -8.27 6.42 18.81
C GLN A 186 -9.28 7.44 19.32
N GLU A 187 -8.88 8.71 19.41
CA GLU A 187 -9.75 9.84 19.76
C GLU A 187 -10.66 10.30 18.60
N GLY A 188 -10.64 9.60 17.46
CA GLY A 188 -11.52 9.85 16.31
C GLY A 188 -10.98 10.83 15.27
N ALA A 189 -9.71 11.26 15.37
CA ALA A 189 -9.08 12.08 14.35
C ALA A 189 -8.75 11.27 13.09
N GLN A 190 -8.72 11.93 11.93
CA GLN A 190 -8.27 11.31 10.69
C GLN A 190 -6.74 11.29 10.66
N VAL A 191 -6.16 10.12 10.45
CA VAL A 191 -4.71 9.93 10.56
C VAL A 191 -4.20 9.08 9.40
N VAL A 192 -3.20 9.60 8.68
CA VAL A 192 -2.39 8.86 7.72
C VAL A 192 -1.05 8.53 8.36
N ASP A 193 -0.75 7.24 8.45
CA ASP A 193 0.47 6.71 9.07
C ASP A 193 1.39 6.20 7.96
N LEU A 194 2.37 7.01 7.56
CA LEU A 194 3.19 6.75 6.38
C LEU A 194 4.22 5.64 6.65
N GLU A 195 4.83 5.63 7.83
CA GLU A 195 5.72 4.57 8.32
C GLU A 195 5.00 3.23 8.37
N GLY A 196 3.77 3.21 8.88
CA GLY A 196 2.91 2.02 8.90
C GLY A 196 2.56 1.53 7.49
N LEU A 197 2.21 2.43 6.56
CA LEU A 197 2.00 2.07 5.15
C LEU A 197 3.28 1.56 4.47
N ALA A 198 4.44 2.04 4.88
CA ALA A 198 5.73 1.64 4.34
C ALA A 198 6.32 0.40 5.01
N ASN A 199 5.75 -0.11 6.10
CA ASN A 199 6.37 -1.09 7.00
C ASN A 199 7.81 -0.68 7.36
N HIS A 200 8.03 0.58 7.73
CA HIS A 200 9.36 1.09 8.00
C HIS A 200 9.36 2.36 8.84
N LYS A 201 10.10 2.37 9.96
CA LYS A 201 10.18 3.50 10.91
C LYS A 201 11.18 4.61 10.54
N GLY A 202 11.20 5.05 9.28
CA GLY A 202 11.93 6.26 8.84
C GLY A 202 13.47 6.34 9.06
N SER A 203 14.11 5.30 9.60
CA SER A 203 15.49 5.37 10.12
C SER A 203 16.37 4.19 9.68
N ALA A 204 17.68 4.21 9.98
CA ALA A 204 18.57 3.08 9.70
C ALA A 204 18.17 1.79 10.46
N PHE A 205 17.42 1.96 11.55
CA PHE A 205 16.83 0.91 12.38
C PHE A 205 15.36 0.62 11.99
N GLY A 206 14.85 1.29 10.95
CA GLY A 206 13.42 1.34 10.64
C GLY A 206 12.84 0.03 10.13
N SER A 207 13.67 -0.91 9.66
CA SER A 207 13.22 -2.24 9.24
C SER A 207 13.15 -3.27 10.38
N LEU A 208 13.63 -2.95 11.58
CA LEU A 208 13.66 -3.90 12.69
C LEU A 208 12.24 -4.13 13.23
N GLY A 209 11.85 -5.40 13.28
CA GLY A 209 10.53 -5.84 13.71
C GLY A 209 9.41 -5.59 12.71
N GLU A 210 9.70 -5.04 11.54
CA GLU A 210 8.71 -4.73 10.51
C GLU A 210 8.52 -5.88 9.52
N ALA A 211 7.33 -5.93 8.93
CA ALA A 211 7.09 -6.77 7.76
C ALA A 211 7.96 -6.32 6.57
N GLY A 212 7.99 -7.13 5.51
CA GLY A 212 8.63 -6.72 4.27
C GLY A 212 8.03 -5.40 3.75
N GLN A 213 8.88 -4.41 3.48
CA GLN A 213 8.41 -3.14 2.89
C GLN A 213 7.64 -3.43 1.59
N PRO A 214 6.56 -2.69 1.28
CA PRO A 214 5.96 -2.75 -0.03
C PRO A 214 6.91 -2.18 -1.10
N THR A 215 6.54 -2.34 -2.37
CA THR A 215 7.15 -1.53 -3.43
C THR A 215 6.64 -0.09 -3.32
N THR A 216 7.33 0.87 -3.92
CA THR A 216 6.82 2.24 -4.04
C THR A 216 5.43 2.27 -4.70
N GLU A 217 5.22 1.44 -5.72
CA GLU A 217 3.94 1.39 -6.42
C GLU A 217 2.79 0.87 -5.53
N GLN A 218 3.06 -0.14 -4.69
CA GLN A 218 2.07 -0.67 -3.76
C GLN A 218 1.83 0.30 -2.59
N PHE A 219 2.89 0.92 -2.05
CA PHE A 219 2.79 1.99 -1.04
C PHE A 219 1.86 3.11 -1.52
N GLU A 220 2.04 3.58 -2.75
CA GLU A 220 1.15 4.61 -3.32
C GLU A 220 -0.31 4.14 -3.41
N ASN A 221 -0.54 2.87 -3.78
CA ASN A 221 -1.89 2.31 -3.86
C ASN A 221 -2.57 2.24 -2.49
N ASP A 222 -1.83 1.83 -1.46
CA ASP A 222 -2.34 1.75 -0.09
C ASP A 222 -2.56 3.13 0.53
N LEU A 223 -1.66 4.09 0.26
CA LEU A 223 -1.84 5.50 0.64
C LEU A 223 -3.12 6.08 0.03
N HIS A 224 -3.34 5.87 -1.25
CA HIS A 224 -4.55 6.35 -1.93
C HIS A 224 -5.82 5.71 -1.36
N ARG A 225 -5.80 4.40 -1.06
CA ARG A 225 -6.93 3.73 -0.40
C ARG A 225 -7.20 4.31 0.99
N GLN A 226 -6.16 4.59 1.77
CA GLN A 226 -6.36 5.18 3.09
C GLN A 226 -6.98 6.58 2.97
N LEU A 227 -6.43 7.43 2.10
CA LEU A 227 -6.96 8.77 1.86
C LEU A 227 -8.40 8.77 1.33
N SER A 228 -8.77 7.83 0.47
CA SER A 228 -10.14 7.78 -0.09
C SER A 228 -11.21 7.33 0.91
N GLN A 229 -10.80 6.83 2.09
CA GLN A 229 -11.69 6.47 3.19
C GLN A 229 -11.90 7.62 4.20
N LEU A 230 -11.16 8.71 4.05
CA LEU A 230 -11.25 9.89 4.92
C LEU A 230 -12.24 10.92 4.34
N ASP A 231 -12.79 11.76 5.23
CA ASP A 231 -13.48 12.99 4.86
C ASP A 231 -12.48 14.01 4.30
N PRO A 232 -12.56 14.38 3.01
CA PRO A 232 -11.66 15.34 2.41
C PRO A 232 -11.82 16.77 2.95
N ALA A 233 -12.94 17.08 3.61
CA ALA A 233 -13.14 18.39 4.24
C ALA A 233 -12.56 18.46 5.66
N GLY A 234 -12.27 17.30 6.26
CA GLY A 234 -11.70 17.19 7.61
C GLY A 234 -10.19 17.38 7.63
N GLU A 235 -9.67 17.66 8.83
CA GLU A 235 -8.23 17.70 9.08
C GLU A 235 -7.65 16.28 9.07
N ILE A 236 -6.45 16.14 8.51
CA ILE A 236 -5.72 14.87 8.39
C ILE A 236 -4.37 15.04 9.08
N TRP A 237 -4.14 14.24 10.10
CA TRP A 237 -2.88 14.18 10.82
C TRP A 237 -1.90 13.24 10.11
N ILE A 238 -0.69 13.73 9.91
CA ILE A 238 0.38 13.01 9.24
C ILE A 238 1.71 13.34 9.89
N GLU A 239 2.68 12.44 9.79
CA GLU A 239 4.04 12.65 10.28
C GLU A 239 4.93 13.40 9.26
N ASP A 240 5.82 14.24 9.77
CA ASP A 240 6.89 14.89 9.01
C ASP A 240 7.98 13.88 8.65
N GLU A 241 7.71 13.06 7.63
CA GLU A 241 8.70 12.15 7.06
C GLU A 241 9.40 12.77 5.87
N SER A 242 10.65 12.34 5.66
CA SER A 242 11.35 12.69 4.42
C SER A 242 10.63 12.08 3.22
N ARG A 243 10.87 12.61 2.02
CA ARG A 243 10.29 12.06 0.77
C ARG A 243 10.46 10.54 0.64
N ASN A 244 11.51 9.97 1.24
CA ASN A 244 11.80 8.56 1.22
C ASN A 244 11.60 7.93 2.61
N ILE A 245 10.75 6.91 2.68
CA ILE A 245 10.58 6.06 3.87
C ILE A 245 11.14 4.69 3.51
N GLY A 246 12.40 4.46 3.87
CA GLY A 246 13.16 3.31 3.36
C GLY A 246 13.24 3.35 1.84
N ARG A 247 12.62 2.38 1.15
CA ARG A 247 12.55 2.35 -0.32
C ARG A 247 11.26 2.97 -0.88
N CYS A 248 10.26 3.18 -0.03
CA CYS A 248 9.01 3.80 -0.42
C CYS A 248 9.25 5.30 -0.64
N VAL A 249 8.60 5.85 -1.67
CA VAL A 249 8.73 7.26 -2.04
C VAL A 249 7.34 7.86 -1.93
N ILE A 250 7.21 8.93 -1.15
CA ILE A 250 5.97 9.70 -1.04
C ILE A 250 5.72 10.38 -2.40
N PRO A 251 4.50 10.27 -2.97
CA PRO A 251 4.10 11.01 -4.17
C PRO A 251 4.43 12.49 -4.05
N GLU A 252 4.90 13.10 -5.14
CA GLU A 252 5.21 14.54 -5.14
C GLU A 252 4.00 15.36 -4.71
N GLU A 253 2.82 15.00 -5.21
CA GLU A 253 1.56 15.68 -4.94
C GLU A 253 1.23 15.76 -3.43
N ILE A 254 1.59 14.72 -2.66
CA ILE A 254 1.39 14.70 -1.21
C ILE A 254 2.55 15.36 -0.49
N TYR A 255 3.78 15.08 -0.92
CA TYR A 255 4.98 15.62 -0.31
C TYR A 255 5.03 17.15 -0.39
N SER A 256 4.68 17.75 -1.52
CA SER A 256 4.60 19.22 -1.63
C SER A 256 3.59 19.81 -0.66
N GLN A 257 2.41 19.18 -0.48
CA GLN A 257 1.41 19.63 0.49
C GLN A 257 1.91 19.51 1.94
N MET A 258 2.67 18.46 2.26
CA MET A 258 3.32 18.33 3.58
C MET A 258 4.31 19.47 3.84
N LEU A 259 5.10 19.87 2.82
CA LEU A 259 6.07 20.97 2.94
C LEU A 259 5.42 22.36 3.07
N GLU A 260 4.24 22.54 2.49
CA GLU A 260 3.47 23.80 2.56
C GLU A 260 2.69 23.95 3.86
N SER A 261 2.46 22.83 4.57
CA SER A 261 1.69 22.78 5.81
C SER A 261 2.51 23.27 7.00
N GLU A 262 1.84 23.77 8.04
CA GLU A 262 2.50 24.12 9.29
C GLU A 262 2.92 22.84 10.03
N VAL A 263 4.20 22.74 10.41
CA VAL A 263 4.71 21.61 11.18
C VAL A 263 4.59 21.88 12.68
N LEU A 264 3.86 21.02 13.38
CA LEU A 264 3.77 20.97 14.83
C LEU A 264 4.92 20.10 15.37
N PHE A 265 6.03 20.74 15.70
CA PHE A 265 7.27 20.08 16.08
C PHE A 265 7.28 19.72 17.57
N LEU A 266 7.24 18.44 17.88
CA LEU A 266 7.40 17.92 19.25
C LEU A 266 8.85 18.03 19.72
N ASP A 267 9.10 19.01 20.57
CA ASP A 267 10.43 19.23 21.17
C ASP A 267 10.55 18.49 22.49
N ILE A 268 11.13 17.29 22.41
CA ILE A 268 11.33 16.39 23.55
C ILE A 268 12.83 16.29 23.87
N PRO A 269 13.21 16.40 25.16
CA PRO A 269 14.59 16.23 25.62
C PRO A 269 15.22 14.94 25.09
N ARG A 270 16.51 15.02 24.76
CA ARG A 270 17.25 13.91 24.15
C ARG A 270 17.29 12.67 25.04
N GLU A 271 17.42 12.86 26.34
CA GLU A 271 17.47 11.81 27.35
C GLU A 271 16.15 11.04 27.41
N GLU A 272 15.01 11.73 27.31
CA GLU A 272 13.68 11.10 27.30
C GLU A 272 13.45 10.34 26.00
N ARG A 273 13.86 10.89 24.85
CA ARG A 273 13.87 10.17 23.57
C ARG A 273 14.75 8.92 23.62
N ALA A 274 15.92 9.00 24.26
CA ALA A 274 16.81 7.86 24.40
C ALA A 274 16.19 6.76 25.27
N ARG A 275 15.57 7.10 26.41
CA ARG A 275 14.82 6.15 27.25
C ARG A 275 13.72 5.47 26.45
N HIS A 276 12.96 6.24 25.68
CA HIS A 276 11.91 5.72 24.81
C HIS A 276 12.48 4.76 23.75
N ILE A 277 13.52 5.12 23.02
CA ILE A 277 14.13 4.22 22.03
C ILE A 277 14.62 2.92 22.68
N VAL A 278 15.20 2.98 23.88
CA VAL A 278 15.64 1.79 24.61
C VAL A 278 14.47 0.84 24.88
N THR A 279 13.27 1.32 25.24
CA THR A 279 12.12 0.44 25.47
C THR A 279 11.67 -0.30 24.21
N HIS A 280 11.88 0.27 23.02
CA HIS A 280 11.50 -0.34 21.75
C HIS A 280 12.59 -1.24 21.16
N TYR A 281 13.87 -0.93 21.39
CA TYR A 281 14.97 -1.56 20.67
C TYR A 281 15.84 -2.52 21.49
N ALA A 282 15.87 -2.40 22.83
CA ALA A 282 16.78 -3.19 23.66
C ALA A 282 16.48 -4.70 23.66
N SER A 283 15.29 -5.11 23.22
CA SER A 283 14.89 -6.52 23.13
C SER A 283 15.35 -7.20 21.84
N TYR A 284 15.84 -6.47 20.83
CA TYR A 284 16.34 -7.07 19.60
C TYR A 284 17.70 -7.73 19.79
N ASP A 285 18.02 -8.63 18.86
CA ASP A 285 19.32 -9.30 18.78
C ASP A 285 20.45 -8.26 18.66
N PRO A 286 21.47 -8.29 19.54
CA PRO A 286 22.62 -7.37 19.49
C PRO A 286 23.31 -7.31 18.12
N GLU A 287 23.37 -8.42 17.37
CA GLU A 287 23.97 -8.41 16.03
C GLU A 287 23.15 -7.61 15.01
N GLN A 288 21.82 -7.63 15.13
CA GLN A 288 20.94 -6.81 14.30
C GLN A 288 21.11 -5.32 14.63
N LEU A 289 21.23 -4.97 15.91
CA LEU A 289 21.50 -3.60 16.36
C LEU A 289 22.89 -3.13 15.91
N ARG A 290 23.91 -3.99 16.02
CA ARG A 290 25.27 -3.74 15.51
C ARG A 290 25.24 -3.44 14.01
N SER A 291 24.56 -4.25 13.21
CA SER A 291 24.41 -4.02 11.77
C SER A 291 23.79 -2.65 11.47
N CYS A 292 22.79 -2.21 12.25
CA CYS A 292 22.15 -0.92 12.06
C CYS A 292 23.07 0.26 12.42
N ILE A 293 23.89 0.14 13.48
CA ILE A 293 24.90 1.15 13.84
C ILE A 293 25.93 1.28 12.71
N LEU A 294 26.40 0.17 12.14
CA LEU A 294 27.38 0.18 11.05
C LEU A 294 26.86 0.88 9.78
N LYS A 295 25.55 0.82 9.50
CA LYS A 295 24.96 1.54 8.35
C LYS A 295 25.14 3.06 8.43
N ILE A 296 25.30 3.62 9.64
CA ILE A 296 25.46 5.06 9.87
C ILE A 296 26.91 5.47 10.19
N GLU A 297 27.85 4.53 10.24
CA GLU A 297 29.26 4.72 10.64
C GLU A 297 29.90 5.93 9.93
N ARG A 298 29.76 6.01 8.59
CA ARG A 298 30.37 7.08 7.78
C ARG A 298 29.98 8.47 8.25
N LYS A 299 28.74 8.65 8.74
CA LYS A 299 28.21 9.94 9.21
C LYS A 299 28.37 10.12 10.72
N LEU A 300 28.36 9.03 11.48
CA LEU A 300 28.55 9.03 12.93
C LEU A 300 30.02 9.31 13.31
N GLY A 301 30.96 8.80 12.50
CA GLY A 301 32.41 8.86 12.73
C GLY A 301 32.94 7.59 13.39
N GLY A 302 34.18 7.21 13.07
CA GLY A 302 34.77 5.93 13.51
C GLY A 302 34.87 5.78 15.03
N ASP A 303 35.31 6.82 15.74
CA ASP A 303 35.45 6.78 17.21
C ASP A 303 34.10 6.59 17.90
N ARG A 304 33.10 7.40 17.54
CA ARG A 304 31.74 7.28 18.07
C ARG A 304 31.07 5.96 17.71
N THR A 305 31.38 5.41 16.53
CA THR A 305 30.87 4.10 16.12
C THR A 305 31.45 3.02 17.02
N ARG A 306 32.76 3.03 17.30
CA ARG A 306 33.37 2.11 18.27
C ARG A 306 32.75 2.25 19.64
N ASP A 307 32.63 3.48 20.16
CA ASP A 307 32.03 3.71 21.48
C ASP A 307 30.59 3.19 21.57
N ALA A 308 29.77 3.44 20.54
CA ALA A 308 28.39 2.94 20.48
C ALA A 308 28.31 1.40 20.45
N LEU A 309 29.24 0.75 19.74
CA LEU A 309 29.34 -0.71 19.70
C LEU A 309 29.82 -1.28 21.04
N ASP A 310 30.79 -0.64 21.70
CA ASP A 310 31.27 -1.06 23.02
C ASP A 310 30.16 -0.97 24.08
N PHE A 311 29.36 0.10 24.06
CA PHE A 311 28.18 0.22 24.93
C PHE A 311 27.11 -0.84 24.62
N LEU A 312 26.89 -1.14 23.33
CA LEU A 312 25.98 -2.20 22.92
C LEU A 312 26.43 -3.59 23.43
N GLU A 313 27.72 -3.90 23.34
CA GLU A 313 28.30 -5.17 23.83
C GLU A 313 28.15 -5.31 25.36
N ARG A 314 28.27 -4.20 26.09
CA ARG A 314 28.05 -4.14 27.55
C ARG A 314 26.58 -4.08 27.96
N LYS A 315 25.64 -4.10 27.01
CA LYS A 315 24.19 -3.92 27.21
C LYS A 315 23.81 -2.57 27.83
N ASP A 316 24.67 -1.56 27.71
CA ASP A 316 24.33 -0.18 28.03
C ASP A 316 23.68 0.48 26.80
N PHE A 317 22.42 0.09 26.56
CA PHE A 317 21.66 0.56 25.41
C PHE A 317 21.43 2.07 25.46
N PHE A 318 21.30 2.66 26.66
CA PHE A 318 21.06 4.09 26.81
C PHE A 318 22.25 4.89 26.27
N SER A 319 23.47 4.56 26.67
CA SER A 319 24.67 5.24 26.17
C SER A 319 24.87 5.04 24.66
N ALA A 320 24.62 3.83 24.14
CA ALA A 320 24.66 3.55 22.71
C ALA A 320 23.64 4.39 21.92
N VAL A 321 22.40 4.49 22.41
CA VAL A 321 21.35 5.32 21.80
C VAL A 321 21.69 6.80 21.89
N MET A 322 22.21 7.27 23.02
CA MET A 322 22.65 8.65 23.15
C MET A 322 23.67 9.00 22.07
N ILE A 323 24.69 8.18 21.84
CA ILE A 323 25.68 8.42 20.79
C ILE A 323 25.03 8.44 19.39
N THR A 324 24.22 7.44 19.08
CA THR A 324 23.58 7.33 17.74
C THR A 324 22.56 8.43 17.47
N LEU A 325 21.85 8.95 18.48
CA LEU A 325 20.95 10.10 18.35
C LEU A 325 21.66 11.36 17.87
N GLN A 326 22.95 11.53 18.14
CA GLN A 326 23.71 12.68 17.66
C GLN A 326 23.72 12.78 16.13
N TYR A 327 23.71 11.63 15.44
CA TYR A 327 23.63 11.58 13.99
C TYR A 327 22.29 12.13 13.49
N TYR A 328 21.19 11.67 14.07
CA TYR A 328 19.84 12.06 13.65
C TYR A 328 19.54 13.54 13.97
N ASP A 329 19.95 14.00 15.16
CA ASP A 329 19.66 15.37 15.61
C ASP A 329 20.43 16.43 14.81
N LYS A 330 21.67 16.13 14.39
CA LYS A 330 22.56 17.10 13.70
C LYS A 330 21.98 17.61 12.39
N SER A 331 21.28 16.76 11.64
CA SER A 331 20.69 17.14 10.35
C SER A 331 19.25 17.61 10.44
N TYR A 332 18.55 17.32 11.55
CA TYR A 332 17.10 17.50 11.58
C TYR A 332 16.69 18.98 11.58
N LEU A 333 17.26 19.81 12.46
CA LEU A 333 16.89 21.24 12.52
C LEU A 333 17.17 21.97 11.21
N TYR A 334 18.33 21.70 10.61
CA TYR A 334 18.67 22.26 9.30
C TYR A 334 17.68 21.81 8.21
N SER A 335 17.25 20.54 8.24
CA SER A 335 16.25 20.03 7.31
C SER A 335 14.87 20.64 7.56
N LEU A 336 14.48 20.83 8.81
CA LEU A 336 13.22 21.45 9.21
C LEU A 336 13.14 22.88 8.68
N GLU A 337 14.14 23.71 8.99
CA GLU A 337 14.21 25.11 8.54
C GLU A 337 14.30 25.24 7.01
N LYS A 338 15.00 24.32 6.35
CA LYS A 338 15.16 24.34 4.89
C LYS A 338 13.89 23.90 4.17
N ASN A 339 13.22 22.87 4.66
CA ASN A 339 12.12 22.22 3.96
C ASN A 339 10.77 22.86 4.29
N HIS A 340 10.63 23.40 5.50
CA HIS A 340 9.37 23.95 6.00
C HIS A 340 9.50 25.43 6.30
N GLY A 341 8.73 26.24 5.58
CA GLY A 341 8.67 27.69 5.81
C GLY A 341 7.89 28.07 7.08
N LYS A 342 7.13 27.13 7.66
CA LYS A 342 6.29 27.32 8.83
C LYS A 342 6.38 26.11 9.74
N TYR A 343 7.02 26.26 10.90
CA TYR A 343 7.01 25.25 11.95
C TYR A 343 6.85 25.91 13.30
N ARG A 344 6.32 25.15 14.26
CA ARG A 344 6.15 25.60 15.63
C ARG A 344 6.58 24.55 16.62
N MET A 345 7.34 25.02 17.59
CA MET A 345 7.86 24.19 18.66
C MET A 345 6.75 23.95 19.68
N ILE A 346 6.46 22.69 19.97
CA ILE A 346 5.57 22.23 21.02
C ILE A 346 6.44 21.56 22.09
N PRO A 347 6.87 22.30 23.13
CA PRO A 347 7.73 21.75 24.16
C PRO A 347 7.01 20.67 24.96
N SER A 348 7.66 19.52 25.14
CA SER A 348 7.15 18.46 26.00
C SER A 348 8.27 17.85 26.82
N ASP A 349 7.99 17.61 28.09
CA ASP A 349 8.94 17.05 29.04
C ASP A 349 9.10 15.53 28.90
N ARG A 350 8.21 14.84 28.17
CA ARG A 350 8.19 13.38 28.08
C ARG A 350 7.62 12.88 26.75
N VAL A 351 8.01 11.65 26.39
CA VAL A 351 7.33 10.90 25.32
C VAL A 351 6.05 10.29 25.90
N ASP A 352 4.94 11.02 25.76
CA ASP A 352 3.63 10.63 26.27
C ASP A 352 2.55 11.09 25.27
N PRO A 353 1.88 10.16 24.57
CA PRO A 353 0.95 10.52 23.49
C PRO A 353 -0.25 11.31 24.00
N VAL A 354 -0.74 11.04 25.21
CA VAL A 354 -1.90 11.72 25.80
C VAL A 354 -1.55 13.17 26.12
N LYS A 355 -0.44 13.38 26.84
CA LYS A 355 0.01 14.74 27.20
C LYS A 355 0.39 15.55 25.98
N ASN A 356 1.04 14.92 25.00
CA ASN A 356 1.46 15.59 23.78
C ASN A 356 0.25 15.98 22.92
N ALA A 357 -0.79 15.14 22.85
CA ALA A 357 -2.04 15.51 22.21
C ALA A 357 -2.69 16.73 22.87
N VAL A 358 -2.79 16.76 24.21
CA VAL A 358 -3.35 17.90 24.95
C VAL A 358 -2.60 19.19 24.64
N ARG A 359 -1.25 19.16 24.65
CA ARG A 359 -0.41 20.34 24.32
C ARG A 359 -0.66 20.85 22.91
N ILE A 360 -0.80 19.94 21.94
CA ILE A 360 -1.13 20.30 20.56
C ILE A 360 -2.52 20.94 20.46
N HIS A 361 -3.53 20.39 21.14
CA HIS A 361 -4.89 20.95 21.11
C HIS A 361 -4.96 22.33 21.75
N GLN A 362 -4.29 22.53 22.89
CA GLN A 362 -4.18 23.84 23.54
C GLN A 362 -3.57 24.87 22.60
N TYR A 363 -2.53 24.47 21.87
CA TYR A 363 -1.91 25.33 20.87
C TYR A 363 -2.87 25.71 19.74
N LEU A 364 -3.54 24.72 19.13
CA LEU A 364 -4.48 24.97 18.04
C LEU A 364 -5.63 25.90 18.45
N GLN A 365 -6.10 25.80 19.69
CA GLN A 365 -7.11 26.72 20.24
C GLN A 365 -6.58 28.16 20.37
N THR A 366 -5.39 28.35 20.93
CA THR A 366 -4.80 29.70 21.08
C THR A 366 -4.51 30.37 19.73
N ALA A 367 -4.11 29.60 18.72
CA ALA A 367 -3.85 30.14 17.38
C ALA A 367 -5.13 30.57 16.66
N HIS A 368 -6.27 29.95 16.97
CA HIS A 368 -7.58 30.36 16.46
C HIS A 368 -8.07 31.67 17.08
N ASP A 369 -7.78 31.90 18.36
CA ASP A 369 -8.16 33.12 19.08
C ASP A 369 -7.34 34.35 18.65
N ASP A 370 -6.10 34.18 18.20
CA ASP A 370 -5.24 35.27 17.69
C ASP A 370 -5.62 35.72 16.26
N LEU A 371 -6.45 34.96 15.55
CA LEU A 371 -6.89 35.24 14.17
C LEU A 371 -8.36 35.71 14.08
N ALA A 372 -9.11 35.62 15.17
CA ALA A 372 -10.50 36.09 15.31
C ALA A 372 -10.54 37.51 15.87
#